data_AF-A0A1E4K3U1-F1
#
_entry.id   AF-A0A1E4K3U1-F1
#
_cell.length_a   1.000
_cell.length_b   1.000
_cell.length_c   1.000
_cell.angle_alpha   90.00
_cell.angle_beta   90.00
_cell.angle_gamma   90.00
#
_symmetry.space_group_name_H-M   'P 1'
#
loop_
_entity.id
_entity.type
_entity.pdbx_description
1 polymer ?
#
loop_
_entity_poly.entity_id
_entity_poly.type
_entity_poly.pdbx_seq_one_letter_code
_entity_poly.pdbx_strand_id
1 'polypeptide(L)'
;MKVGLLGAAAAAALVSSPALATTIVFNDFSSTTGLQLNGSAAAANDGSRTVLRVTPSAQNQAGSVFSTNPITLGADVSFSTRFTFNFNNQYNGGADGIVFTVQTNSNNVGGLGGGIGYQGVANSVGIEFDNWYNAGYDINDNHVGIDLSGSVASTSSIASPFALDGGQDLTAWVDYNGATEQLEVRLASSNIRPALALLSYNVNLAGVLGTPNAFVGFTSGTGAAAANHDIVNWEFRSTYSPISGGVPEPATWAMMIVGFGMVGGLARRRGAAQRLA
;
A
#
# COMPACT_ATOMS: atom_id res chain seq x y z
N MET A 1 60.64 37.82 -19.86
CA MET A 1 59.21 37.93 -19.49
C MET A 1 58.52 36.63 -19.87
N LYS A 2 58.16 35.79 -18.90
CA LYS A 2 57.37 34.57 -19.13
C LYS A 2 55.89 34.96 -19.01
N VAL A 3 55.14 34.83 -20.10
CA VAL A 3 53.68 35.05 -20.12
C VAL A 3 53.02 33.75 -19.66
N GLY A 4 52.30 33.80 -18.53
CA GLY A 4 51.53 32.68 -18.02
C GLY A 4 50.17 32.60 -18.72
N LEU A 5 49.83 31.44 -19.28
CA LEU A 5 48.47 31.14 -19.72
C LEU A 5 47.60 30.79 -18.51
N LEU A 6 46.57 31.60 -18.26
CA LEU A 6 45.46 31.27 -17.38
C LEU A 6 44.52 30.32 -18.11
N GLY A 7 44.49 29.05 -17.70
CA GLY A 7 43.48 28.09 -18.15
C GLY A 7 42.16 28.32 -17.41
N ALA A 8 41.10 28.68 -18.14
CA ALA A 8 39.75 28.73 -17.61
C ALA A 8 39.19 27.29 -17.51
N ALA A 9 38.98 26.81 -16.29
CA ALA A 9 38.25 25.58 -16.05
C ALA A 9 36.74 25.85 -16.17
N ALA A 10 36.11 25.35 -17.24
CA ALA A 10 34.66 25.34 -17.35
C ALA A 10 34.11 24.23 -16.43
N ALA A 11 33.42 24.62 -15.36
CA ALA A 11 32.65 23.69 -14.54
C ALA A 11 31.41 23.25 -15.33
N ALA A 12 31.41 22.00 -15.82
CA ALA A 12 30.22 21.40 -16.39
C ALA A 12 29.23 21.10 -15.25
N ALA A 13 28.14 21.86 -15.18
CA ALA A 13 27.02 21.54 -14.31
C ALA A 13 26.37 20.24 -14.82
N LEU A 14 26.52 19.15 -14.07
CA LEU A 14 25.76 17.93 -14.27
C LEU A 14 24.30 18.23 -13.91
N VAL A 15 23.47 18.46 -14.92
CA VAL A 15 22.02 18.50 -14.74
C VAL A 15 21.57 17.07 -14.54
N SER A 16 21.28 16.68 -13.30
CA SER A 16 20.63 15.41 -13.00
C SER A 16 19.19 15.47 -13.52
N SER A 17 18.88 14.74 -14.58
CA SER A 17 17.49 14.50 -14.96
C SER A 17 16.78 13.82 -13.79
N PRO A 18 15.56 14.27 -13.40
CA PRO A 18 14.80 13.57 -12.37
C PRO A 18 14.57 12.13 -12.83
N ALA A 19 14.87 11.16 -11.95
CA ALA A 19 14.52 9.76 -12.20
C ALA A 19 13.01 9.68 -12.44
N LEU A 20 12.59 8.99 -13.50
CA LEU A 20 11.17 8.82 -13.81
C LEU A 20 10.49 8.04 -12.69
N ALA A 21 9.35 8.53 -12.21
CA ALA A 21 8.55 7.84 -11.23
C ALA A 21 8.08 6.48 -11.79
N THR A 22 8.45 5.39 -11.14
CA THR A 22 7.96 4.05 -11.43
C THR A 22 6.60 3.85 -10.78
N THR A 23 5.65 3.32 -11.55
CA THR A 23 4.31 2.92 -11.07
C THR A 23 4.06 1.45 -11.46
N ILE A 24 3.57 0.66 -10.49
CA ILE A 24 3.05 -0.69 -10.71
C ILE A 24 1.53 -0.63 -10.59
N VAL A 25 0.81 -1.27 -11.49
CA VAL A 25 -0.66 -1.38 -11.44
C VAL A 25 -1.08 -2.80 -11.82
N PHE A 26 -1.81 -3.44 -10.90
CA PHE A 26 -2.52 -4.69 -11.08
C PHE A 26 -4.00 -4.45 -10.73
N ASN A 27 -4.86 -4.33 -11.74
CA ASN A 27 -6.30 -4.24 -11.54
C ASN A 27 -6.91 -5.58 -11.10
N ASP A 28 -6.28 -6.66 -11.54
CA ASP A 28 -6.48 -8.04 -11.12
C ASP A 28 -5.13 -8.78 -11.28
N PHE A 29 -5.13 -10.09 -11.06
CA PHE A 29 -3.94 -10.94 -11.22
C PHE A 29 -4.12 -12.03 -12.29
N SER A 30 -4.88 -11.72 -13.35
CA SER A 30 -4.92 -12.55 -14.57
C SER A 30 -3.54 -12.70 -15.24
N SER A 31 -2.64 -11.76 -14.97
CA SER A 31 -1.22 -11.80 -15.30
C SER A 31 -0.41 -11.39 -14.09
N THR A 32 0.69 -12.10 -13.83
CA THR A 32 1.67 -11.77 -12.79
C THR A 32 3.00 -11.31 -13.40
N THR A 33 3.01 -10.93 -14.68
CA THR A 33 4.22 -10.44 -15.35
C THR A 33 4.80 -9.25 -14.60
N GLY A 34 6.11 -9.29 -14.33
CA GLY A 34 6.80 -8.29 -13.53
C GLY A 34 6.81 -8.57 -12.03
N LEU A 35 6.22 -9.70 -11.60
CA LEU A 35 6.31 -10.22 -10.24
C LEU A 35 7.10 -11.53 -10.21
N GLN A 36 7.93 -11.69 -9.18
CA GLN A 36 8.47 -12.98 -8.75
C GLN A 36 7.61 -13.52 -7.63
N LEU A 37 7.09 -14.73 -7.81
CA LEU A 37 6.29 -15.46 -6.83
C LEU A 37 7.17 -16.55 -6.22
N ASN A 38 7.17 -16.64 -4.89
CA ASN A 38 7.99 -17.60 -4.15
C ASN A 38 7.14 -18.42 -3.18
N GLY A 39 7.63 -19.62 -2.86
CA GLY A 39 6.95 -20.52 -1.95
C GLY A 39 5.57 -20.91 -2.48
N SER A 40 4.55 -20.74 -1.66
CA SER A 40 3.17 -21.11 -1.98
C SER A 40 2.39 -20.06 -2.78
N ALA A 41 3.02 -18.91 -3.10
CA ALA A 41 2.34 -17.82 -3.77
C ALA A 41 1.99 -18.17 -5.23
N ALA A 42 0.75 -17.88 -5.63
CA ALA A 42 0.26 -18.16 -6.98
C ALA A 42 -0.86 -17.18 -7.39
N ALA A 43 -1.02 -16.94 -8.69
CA ALA A 43 -2.31 -16.48 -9.19
C ALA A 43 -3.35 -17.58 -8.98
N ALA A 44 -4.49 -17.23 -8.42
CA ALA A 44 -5.55 -18.17 -8.07
C ALA A 44 -6.93 -17.58 -8.38
N ASN A 45 -7.96 -18.44 -8.41
CA ASN A 45 -9.34 -17.99 -8.42
C ASN A 45 -9.93 -18.13 -7.01
N ASP A 46 -10.57 -17.08 -6.50
CA ASP A 46 -11.23 -17.07 -5.17
C ASP A 46 -12.68 -17.58 -5.20
N GLY A 47 -13.14 -18.06 -6.35
CA GLY A 47 -14.52 -18.44 -6.64
C GLY A 47 -15.26 -17.42 -7.50
N SER A 48 -14.78 -16.18 -7.61
CA SER A 48 -15.40 -15.11 -8.39
C SER A 48 -14.44 -14.37 -9.32
N ARG A 49 -13.16 -14.28 -8.99
CA ARG A 49 -12.16 -13.43 -9.68
C ARG A 49 -10.77 -14.01 -9.56
N THR A 50 -9.86 -13.53 -10.40
CA THR A 50 -8.45 -13.91 -10.32
C THR A 50 -7.70 -12.99 -9.35
N VAL A 51 -7.15 -13.58 -8.31
CA VAL A 51 -6.44 -12.92 -7.21
C VAL A 51 -4.99 -13.41 -7.15
N LEU A 52 -4.14 -12.65 -6.47
CA LEU A 52 -2.83 -13.10 -6.06
C LEU A 52 -2.93 -13.72 -4.67
N ARG A 53 -2.88 -15.04 -4.60
CA ARG A 53 -2.88 -15.77 -3.34
C ARG A 53 -1.46 -15.89 -2.83
N VAL A 54 -1.15 -15.23 -1.71
CA VAL A 54 0.20 -15.26 -1.12
C VAL A 54 0.42 -16.58 -0.40
N THR A 55 -0.56 -17.03 0.39
CA THR A 55 -0.59 -18.40 0.92
C THR A 55 -2.01 -18.97 0.82
N PRO A 56 -2.16 -20.28 0.53
CA PRO A 56 -3.45 -20.95 0.56
C PRO A 56 -3.85 -21.32 2.00
N SER A 57 -5.15 -21.60 2.18
CA SER A 57 -5.68 -22.21 3.40
C SER A 57 -5.21 -23.65 3.56
N ALA A 58 -3.95 -23.77 3.93
CA ALA A 58 -3.24 -25.00 4.25
C ALA A 58 -2.23 -24.68 5.35
N GLN A 59 -1.93 -25.65 6.18
CA GLN A 59 -0.99 -25.48 7.29
C GLN A 59 0.45 -25.34 6.79
N ASN A 60 1.29 -24.65 7.57
CA ASN A 60 2.74 -24.53 7.37
C ASN A 60 3.15 -24.03 5.97
N GLN A 61 2.46 -23.01 5.46
CA GLN A 61 2.78 -22.37 4.18
C GLN A 61 3.59 -21.10 4.40
N ALA A 62 4.43 -20.79 3.43
CA ALA A 62 5.17 -19.54 3.34
C ALA A 62 5.06 -19.06 1.90
N GLY A 63 4.70 -17.80 1.70
CA GLY A 63 4.65 -17.22 0.37
C GLY A 63 5.13 -15.79 0.36
N SER A 64 5.71 -15.39 -0.77
CA SER A 64 6.01 -14.00 -1.03
C SER A 64 5.87 -13.68 -2.51
N VAL A 65 5.56 -12.43 -2.78
CA VAL A 65 5.44 -11.89 -4.13
C VAL A 65 6.13 -10.55 -4.15
N PHE A 66 7.12 -10.37 -5.00
CA PHE A 66 7.89 -9.13 -5.12
C PHE A 66 8.02 -8.70 -6.56
N SER A 67 8.27 -7.41 -6.80
CA SER A 67 8.69 -6.94 -8.13
C SER A 67 9.89 -7.75 -8.63
N THR A 68 9.92 -8.13 -9.92
CA THR A 68 11.04 -8.92 -10.47
C THR A 68 12.36 -8.16 -10.41
N ASN A 69 12.31 -6.84 -10.64
CA ASN A 69 13.47 -5.96 -10.55
C ASN A 69 13.31 -4.99 -9.36
N PRO A 70 14.41 -4.55 -8.74
CA PRO A 70 14.37 -3.47 -7.77
C PRO A 70 13.80 -2.20 -8.40
N ILE A 71 13.00 -1.47 -7.63
CA ILE A 71 12.46 -0.16 -7.98
C ILE A 71 13.26 0.89 -7.23
N THR A 72 13.76 1.89 -7.94
CA THR A 72 14.33 3.07 -7.30
C THR A 72 13.19 3.90 -6.71
N LEU A 73 13.13 3.95 -5.38
CA LEU A 73 12.24 4.84 -4.64
C LEU A 73 12.64 6.29 -4.89
N GLY A 74 11.66 7.18 -4.77
CA GLY A 74 11.79 8.59 -5.08
C GLY A 74 12.66 9.32 -4.08
N ALA A 75 12.65 10.65 -4.15
CA ALA A 75 13.36 11.49 -3.19
C ALA A 75 13.06 11.05 -1.75
N ASP A 76 14.12 10.93 -0.95
CA ASP A 76 14.07 10.52 0.45
C ASP A 76 13.37 9.16 0.68
N VAL A 77 13.49 8.24 -0.29
CA VAL A 77 12.87 6.91 -0.31
C VAL A 77 11.33 6.92 -0.20
N SER A 78 10.72 8.01 -0.65
CA SER A 78 9.26 8.21 -0.63
C SER A 78 8.48 7.22 -1.50
N PHE A 79 7.29 6.81 -1.05
CA PHE A 79 6.37 5.99 -1.85
C PHE A 79 4.91 6.15 -1.39
N SER A 80 3.99 5.71 -2.25
CA SER A 80 2.57 5.57 -1.96
C SER A 80 2.05 4.27 -2.56
N THR A 81 1.27 3.50 -1.81
CA THR A 81 0.64 2.28 -2.32
C THR A 81 -0.80 2.13 -1.84
N ARG A 82 -1.59 1.47 -2.67
CA ARG A 82 -2.95 1.06 -2.37
C ARG A 82 -3.13 -0.37 -2.82
N PHE A 83 -3.76 -1.19 -1.98
CA PHE A 83 -4.14 -2.55 -2.37
C PHE A 83 -5.42 -2.95 -1.68
N THR A 84 -6.15 -3.86 -2.31
CA THR A 84 -7.31 -4.52 -1.71
C THR A 84 -6.93 -5.96 -1.39
N PHE A 85 -7.24 -6.43 -0.19
CA PHE A 85 -6.96 -7.79 0.25
C PHE A 85 -8.17 -8.40 0.95
N ASN A 86 -8.15 -9.72 1.10
CA ASN A 86 -9.22 -10.50 1.69
C ASN A 86 -8.65 -11.80 2.29
N PHE A 87 -9.04 -12.11 3.53
CA PHE A 87 -8.76 -13.42 4.13
C PHE A 87 -10.02 -14.27 4.11
N ASN A 88 -9.97 -15.39 3.40
CA ASN A 88 -11.13 -16.27 3.21
C ASN A 88 -10.76 -17.75 3.41
N ASN A 89 -11.78 -18.61 3.44
CA ASN A 89 -11.63 -20.06 3.56
C ASN A 89 -10.83 -20.45 4.81
N GLN A 90 -11.22 -19.95 5.97
CA GLN A 90 -10.50 -20.14 7.22
C GLN A 90 -10.42 -21.62 7.60
N TYR A 91 -9.24 -22.02 8.06
CA TYR A 91 -8.97 -23.32 8.65
C TYR A 91 -8.54 -23.09 10.11
N ASN A 92 -9.20 -23.78 11.04
CA ASN A 92 -8.98 -23.64 12.50
C ASN A 92 -9.03 -22.18 13.01
N GLY A 93 -9.93 -21.36 12.47
CA GLY A 93 -10.11 -19.96 12.88
C GLY A 93 -9.40 -18.94 11.99
N GLY A 94 -8.42 -19.36 11.18
CA GLY A 94 -7.67 -18.44 10.32
C GLY A 94 -6.41 -17.91 11.02
N ALA A 95 -5.31 -17.83 10.26
CA ALA A 95 -4.01 -17.27 10.64
C ALA A 95 -3.10 -17.29 9.39
N ASP A 96 -1.96 -16.60 9.34
CA ASP A 96 -1.43 -15.66 10.33
C ASP A 96 -1.39 -14.21 9.79
N GLY A 97 -1.89 -13.96 8.57
CA GLY A 97 -2.02 -12.61 8.00
C GLY A 97 -1.18 -12.34 6.75
N ILE A 98 -1.06 -11.07 6.40
CA ILE A 98 -0.20 -10.58 5.30
C ILE A 98 0.66 -9.41 5.75
N VAL A 99 1.78 -9.19 5.06
CA VAL A 99 2.62 -8.00 5.23
C VAL A 99 2.91 -7.36 3.88
N PHE A 100 2.48 -6.11 3.67
CA PHE A 100 3.02 -5.30 2.56
C PHE A 100 4.47 -4.93 2.90
N THR A 101 5.40 -5.28 2.03
CA THR A 101 6.83 -5.24 2.31
C THR A 101 7.59 -4.42 1.29
N VAL A 102 8.47 -3.54 1.77
CA VAL A 102 9.53 -2.89 0.99
C VAL A 102 10.88 -3.35 1.55
N GLN A 103 11.71 -4.02 0.76
CA GLN A 103 12.98 -4.59 1.23
C GLN A 103 14.13 -4.43 0.22
N THR A 104 15.38 -4.45 0.70
CA THR A 104 16.56 -4.24 -0.16
C THR A 104 17.51 -5.44 -0.25
N ASN A 105 17.26 -6.52 0.50
CA ASN A 105 18.18 -7.65 0.60
C ASN A 105 17.98 -8.73 -0.46
N SER A 106 16.76 -9.24 -0.60
CA SER A 106 16.45 -10.31 -1.55
C SER A 106 14.99 -10.25 -1.95
N ASN A 107 14.53 -11.18 -2.77
CA ASN A 107 13.12 -11.38 -3.06
C ASN A 107 12.61 -12.71 -2.49
N ASN A 108 13.17 -13.14 -1.35
CA ASN A 108 12.85 -14.42 -0.71
C ASN A 108 11.74 -14.31 0.35
N VAL A 109 11.25 -15.46 0.80
CA VAL A 109 10.27 -15.59 1.89
C VAL A 109 10.96 -15.57 3.25
N GLY A 110 10.35 -14.91 4.24
CA GLY A 110 10.73 -14.96 5.66
C GLY A 110 10.09 -16.12 6.44
N GLY A 111 9.79 -15.91 7.72
CA GLY A 111 9.28 -16.94 8.64
C GLY A 111 7.89 -17.52 8.34
N LEU A 112 7.61 -18.73 8.82
CA LEU A 112 6.29 -19.39 8.78
C LEU A 112 5.39 -18.94 9.94
N GLY A 113 4.09 -19.26 9.88
CA GLY A 113 3.15 -18.99 10.98
C GLY A 113 3.14 -17.50 11.35
N GLY A 114 3.21 -17.21 12.65
CA GLY A 114 3.36 -15.85 13.21
C GLY A 114 4.62 -15.09 12.78
N GLY A 115 5.48 -15.67 11.94
CA GLY A 115 6.51 -14.93 11.20
C GLY A 115 5.97 -14.23 9.93
N ILE A 116 4.72 -14.51 9.52
CA ILE A 116 3.94 -13.92 8.43
C ILE A 116 4.71 -13.76 7.11
N GLY A 117 5.67 -14.64 6.82
CA GLY A 117 6.55 -14.52 5.66
C GLY A 117 7.51 -13.32 5.69
N TYR A 118 7.53 -12.53 6.77
CA TYR A 118 8.31 -11.30 6.93
C TYR A 118 9.45 -11.44 7.95
N GLN A 119 9.30 -12.30 8.97
CA GLN A 119 10.31 -12.46 10.00
C GLN A 119 11.68 -12.83 9.41
N GLY A 120 12.72 -12.09 9.80
CA GLY A 120 14.09 -12.25 9.32
C GLY A 120 14.41 -11.54 8.00
N VAL A 121 13.44 -10.88 7.37
CA VAL A 121 13.66 -10.05 6.17
C VAL A 121 14.31 -8.74 6.59
N ALA A 122 15.63 -8.74 6.77
CA ALA A 122 16.38 -7.54 7.18
C ALA A 122 16.27 -6.38 6.15
N ASN A 123 16.68 -5.18 6.55
CA ASN A 123 16.66 -3.95 5.72
C ASN A 123 15.35 -3.76 4.97
N SER A 124 14.27 -3.75 5.74
CA SER A 124 12.92 -3.70 5.22
C SER A 124 12.00 -2.92 6.15
N VAL A 125 10.86 -2.51 5.59
CA VAL A 125 9.69 -2.09 6.34
C VAL A 125 8.52 -2.97 5.92
N GLY A 126 7.76 -3.42 6.91
CA GLY A 126 6.54 -4.22 6.77
C GLY A 126 5.34 -3.45 7.31
N ILE A 127 4.20 -3.57 6.64
CA ILE A 127 2.91 -3.16 7.18
C ILE A 127 2.07 -4.42 7.26
N GLU A 128 1.94 -4.96 8.47
CA GLU A 128 1.20 -6.20 8.74
C GLU A 128 -0.29 -5.96 8.94
N PHE A 129 -1.06 -6.97 8.54
CA PHE A 129 -2.47 -7.13 8.82
C PHE A 129 -2.60 -8.54 9.41
N ASP A 130 -2.51 -8.61 10.74
CA ASP A 130 -2.39 -9.85 11.49
C ASP A 130 -3.73 -10.22 12.13
N ASN A 131 -4.19 -11.43 11.84
CA ASN A 131 -5.43 -12.02 12.33
C ASN A 131 -5.21 -13.17 13.32
N TRP A 132 -4.05 -13.21 13.98
CA TRP A 132 -3.68 -14.17 14.98
C TRP A 132 -2.99 -13.48 16.18
N TYR A 133 -3.07 -14.07 17.37
CA TYR A 133 -2.41 -13.54 18.57
C TYR A 133 -1.21 -14.39 18.95
N ASN A 134 -0.02 -13.86 18.74
CA ASN A 134 1.24 -14.35 19.24
C ASN A 134 1.60 -13.65 20.56
N ALA A 135 1.49 -14.41 21.65
CA ALA A 135 1.80 -13.92 22.99
C ALA A 135 3.25 -13.40 23.09
N GLY A 136 3.39 -12.15 23.55
CA GLY A 136 4.67 -11.52 23.85
C GLY A 136 4.95 -10.26 23.04
N TYR A 137 4.31 -10.09 21.88
CA TYR A 137 4.48 -8.90 21.05
C TYR A 137 3.18 -8.36 20.42
N ASP A 138 2.15 -9.19 20.22
CA ASP A 138 0.88 -8.71 19.67
C ASP A 138 0.01 -8.02 20.71
N ILE A 139 -0.83 -7.10 20.23
CA ILE A 139 -1.81 -6.39 21.06
C ILE A 139 -3.14 -7.14 21.16
N ASN A 140 -3.49 -7.92 20.14
CA ASN A 140 -4.67 -8.79 20.03
C ASN A 140 -4.53 -9.68 18.78
N ASP A 141 -5.56 -10.45 18.47
CA ASP A 141 -5.67 -11.35 17.31
C ASP A 141 -6.23 -10.68 16.04
N ASN A 142 -6.29 -9.35 15.98
CA ASN A 142 -6.88 -8.61 14.85
C ASN A 142 -6.34 -7.18 14.81
N HIS A 143 -5.14 -7.00 14.27
CA HIS A 143 -4.44 -5.72 14.30
C HIS A 143 -3.75 -5.37 12.99
N VAL A 144 -3.40 -4.08 12.88
CA VAL A 144 -2.52 -3.53 11.86
C VAL A 144 -1.26 -3.07 12.54
N GLY A 145 -0.11 -3.33 11.93
CA GLY A 145 1.20 -3.06 12.50
C GLY A 145 2.17 -2.41 11.52
N ILE A 146 3.22 -1.81 12.08
CA ILE A 146 4.38 -1.29 11.35
C ILE A 146 5.60 -2.00 11.88
N ASP A 147 6.28 -2.71 10.98
CA ASP A 147 7.40 -3.57 11.28
C ASP A 147 8.66 -3.07 10.61
N LEU A 148 9.79 -3.25 11.29
CA LEU A 148 11.08 -2.82 10.79
C LEU A 148 12.08 -3.98 10.83
N SER A 149 12.89 -4.06 9.77
CA SER A 149 14.05 -4.95 9.69
C SER A 149 13.76 -6.43 9.92
N GLY A 150 12.58 -6.91 9.53
CA GLY A 150 12.20 -8.32 9.64
C GLY A 150 11.80 -8.73 11.06
N SER A 151 11.48 -7.79 11.94
CA SER A 151 10.85 -8.07 13.23
C SER A 151 9.33 -8.02 13.05
N VAL A 152 8.62 -9.07 13.45
CA VAL A 152 7.14 -9.09 13.56
C VAL A 152 6.64 -8.56 14.90
N ALA A 153 7.56 -8.14 15.78
CA ALA A 153 7.19 -7.33 16.93
C ALA A 153 7.06 -5.87 16.46
N SER A 154 5.83 -5.49 16.12
CA SER A 154 5.45 -4.17 15.62
C SER A 154 6.01 -3.02 16.47
N THR A 155 6.62 -2.02 15.81
CA THR A 155 7.07 -0.79 16.47
C THR A 155 5.91 0.17 16.76
N SER A 156 4.80 0.00 16.05
CA SER A 156 3.55 0.73 16.23
C SER A 156 2.41 -0.13 15.71
N SER A 157 1.39 -0.38 16.53
CA SER A 157 0.25 -1.21 16.16
C SER A 157 -1.05 -0.67 16.73
N ILE A 158 -2.16 -1.04 16.10
CA ILE A 158 -3.51 -0.69 16.55
C ILE A 158 -4.48 -1.80 16.16
N ALA A 159 -5.49 -2.04 17.01
CA ALA A 159 -6.57 -2.96 16.69
C ALA A 159 -7.22 -2.56 15.37
N SER A 160 -7.38 -3.51 14.46
CA SER A 160 -8.08 -3.25 13.21
C SER A 160 -9.55 -2.95 13.50
N PRO A 161 -10.13 -1.89 12.92
CA PRO A 161 -11.55 -1.59 13.07
C PRO A 161 -12.46 -2.54 12.27
N PHE A 162 -11.87 -3.45 11.49
CA PHE A 162 -12.55 -4.47 10.72
C PHE A 162 -12.05 -5.87 11.13
N ALA A 163 -12.92 -6.87 11.06
CA ALA A 163 -12.52 -8.27 11.23
C ALA A 163 -11.73 -8.73 10.00
N LEU A 164 -10.42 -8.93 10.14
CA LEU A 164 -9.54 -9.29 9.01
C LEU A 164 -9.90 -10.67 8.43
N ASP A 165 -10.37 -11.58 9.28
CA ASP A 165 -10.87 -12.91 8.95
C ASP A 165 -12.34 -12.92 8.46
N GLY A 166 -12.96 -11.77 8.25
CA GLY A 166 -14.38 -11.68 7.88
C GLY A 166 -14.71 -12.08 6.43
N GLY A 167 -13.70 -12.34 5.59
CA GLY A 167 -13.92 -12.67 4.17
C GLY A 167 -14.42 -11.50 3.32
N GLN A 168 -14.45 -10.27 3.86
CA GLN A 168 -14.73 -9.07 3.08
C GLN A 168 -13.46 -8.47 2.48
N ASP A 169 -13.61 -7.74 1.38
CA ASP A 169 -12.53 -6.94 0.81
C ASP A 169 -12.24 -5.73 1.69
N LEU A 170 -10.99 -5.60 2.08
CA LEU A 170 -10.45 -4.44 2.79
C LEU A 170 -9.41 -3.76 1.91
N THR A 171 -9.48 -2.44 1.83
CA THR A 171 -8.55 -1.62 1.06
C THR A 171 -7.63 -0.88 2.01
N ALA A 172 -6.33 -1.07 1.83
CA ALA A 172 -5.30 -0.37 2.56
C ALA A 172 -4.64 0.71 1.69
N TRP A 173 -4.20 1.79 2.35
CA TRP A 173 -3.31 2.78 1.77
C TRP A 173 -2.11 2.94 2.70
N VAL A 174 -0.91 2.88 2.13
CA VAL A 174 0.34 3.10 2.85
C VAL A 174 1.10 4.20 2.13
N ASP A 175 1.38 5.28 2.85
CA ASP A 175 2.06 6.45 2.30
C ASP A 175 3.26 6.78 3.17
N TYR A 176 4.44 6.86 2.54
CA TYR A 176 5.65 7.32 3.19
C TYR A 176 6.14 8.61 2.53
N ASN A 177 6.09 9.70 3.30
CA ASN A 177 6.67 10.98 2.94
C ASN A 177 8.08 11.07 3.52
N GLY A 178 9.09 10.81 2.70
CA GLY A 178 10.49 10.81 3.12
C GLY A 178 11.00 12.17 3.55
N ALA A 179 10.45 13.26 3.01
CA ALA A 179 10.85 14.62 3.40
C ALA A 179 10.46 14.96 4.85
N THR A 180 9.43 14.29 5.39
CA THR A 180 8.98 14.44 6.78
C THR A 180 9.18 13.19 7.62
N GLU A 181 9.81 12.14 7.05
CA GLU A 181 9.98 10.82 7.66
C GLU A 181 8.68 10.22 8.21
N GLN A 182 7.54 10.50 7.56
CA GLN A 182 6.22 10.11 8.07
C GLN A 182 5.67 8.94 7.27
N LEU A 183 5.42 7.82 7.94
CA LEU A 183 4.71 6.66 7.43
C LEU A 183 3.28 6.66 7.95
N GLU A 184 2.29 6.62 7.06
CA GLU A 184 0.88 6.53 7.42
C GLU A 184 0.21 5.31 6.80
N VAL A 185 -0.61 4.61 7.59
CA VAL A 185 -1.43 3.49 7.15
C VAL A 185 -2.90 3.84 7.32
N ARG A 186 -3.72 3.58 6.30
CA ARG A 186 -5.18 3.71 6.32
C ARG A 186 -5.80 2.39 5.91
N LEU A 187 -7.00 2.11 6.44
CA LEU A 187 -7.77 0.90 6.14
C LEU A 187 -9.25 1.25 6.01
N ALA A 188 -9.94 0.65 5.05
CA ALA A 188 -11.38 0.77 4.88
C ALA A 188 -12.00 -0.49 4.28
N SER A 189 -13.27 -0.76 4.58
CA SER A 189 -14.08 -1.80 3.90
C SER A 189 -14.70 -1.32 2.59
N SER A 190 -14.12 -0.29 1.97
CA SER A 190 -14.57 0.30 0.71
C SER A 190 -13.39 0.86 -0.07
N ASN A 191 -13.61 1.23 -1.32
CA ASN A 191 -12.59 1.90 -2.13
C ASN A 191 -12.49 3.42 -1.89
N ILE A 192 -13.05 3.94 -0.80
CA ILE A 192 -12.95 5.36 -0.42
C ILE A 192 -11.83 5.51 0.61
N ARG A 193 -10.80 6.30 0.29
CA ARG A 193 -9.65 6.54 1.17
C ARG A 193 -10.07 7.37 2.40
N PRO A 194 -9.87 6.88 3.64
CA PRO A 194 -10.10 7.67 4.84
C PRO A 194 -9.24 8.94 4.88
N ALA A 195 -9.80 10.04 5.39
CA ALA A 195 -9.05 11.29 5.56
C ALA A 195 -7.94 11.15 6.62
N LEU A 196 -8.29 10.56 7.77
CA LEU A 196 -7.37 10.30 8.88
C LEU A 196 -6.65 8.97 8.67
N ALA A 197 -5.37 8.94 9.04
CA ALA A 197 -4.61 7.71 9.13
C ALA A 197 -5.10 6.86 10.31
N LEU A 198 -5.09 5.53 10.13
CA LEU A 198 -5.31 4.56 11.19
C LEU A 198 -4.05 4.45 12.07
N LEU A 199 -2.88 4.43 11.43
CA LEU A 199 -1.57 4.52 12.08
C LEU A 199 -0.73 5.63 11.44
N SER A 200 0.05 6.32 12.26
CA SER A 200 1.09 7.26 11.83
C SER A 200 2.35 7.01 12.65
N TYR A 201 3.50 6.93 11.99
CA TYR A 201 4.77 6.63 12.65
C TYR A 201 5.91 7.41 11.98
N ASN A 202 6.74 8.06 12.80
CA ASN A 202 7.94 8.76 12.32
C ASN A 202 9.11 7.78 12.25
N VAL A 203 9.68 7.61 11.06
CA VAL A 203 10.77 6.65 10.82
C VAL A 203 11.65 7.09 9.65
N ASN A 204 12.96 7.04 9.86
CA ASN A 204 13.95 7.24 8.81
C ASN A 204 14.10 5.96 7.96
N LEU A 205 13.27 5.79 6.94
CA LEU A 205 13.36 4.61 6.07
C LEU A 205 14.62 4.60 5.19
N ALA A 206 15.25 5.75 4.92
CA ALA A 206 16.52 5.77 4.20
C ALA A 206 17.60 5.03 5.00
N GLY A 207 17.63 5.21 6.32
CA GLY A 207 18.50 4.48 7.23
C GLY A 207 18.14 3.00 7.37
N VAL A 208 16.85 2.66 7.44
CA VAL A 208 16.38 1.27 7.56
C VAL A 208 16.72 0.46 6.30
N LEU A 209 16.42 1.01 5.12
CA LEU A 209 16.61 0.34 3.83
C LEU A 209 18.07 0.36 3.36
N GLY A 210 18.83 1.39 3.71
CA GLY A 210 20.24 1.57 3.35
C GLY A 210 20.51 1.89 1.87
N THR A 211 19.49 1.81 1.02
CA THR A 211 19.53 2.11 -0.41
C THR A 211 18.13 2.47 -0.91
N PRO A 212 17.99 3.34 -1.93
CA PRO A 212 16.69 3.65 -2.53
C PRO A 212 16.19 2.54 -3.46
N ASN A 213 17.02 1.55 -3.83
CA ASN A 213 16.60 0.46 -4.72
C ASN A 213 16.00 -0.68 -3.90
N ALA A 214 14.69 -0.86 -3.99
CA ALA A 214 13.96 -1.83 -3.18
C ALA A 214 13.06 -2.75 -4.01
N PHE A 215 12.90 -3.98 -3.56
CA PHE A 215 11.81 -4.86 -3.96
C PHE A 215 10.57 -4.52 -3.16
N VAL A 216 9.41 -4.49 -3.82
CA VAL A 216 8.12 -4.19 -3.19
C VAL A 216 7.12 -5.29 -3.48
N GLY A 217 6.26 -5.59 -2.52
CA GLY A 217 5.22 -6.61 -2.68
C GLY A 217 4.66 -7.10 -1.35
N PHE A 218 4.37 -8.40 -1.25
CA PHE A 218 3.62 -8.99 -0.15
C PHE A 218 4.27 -10.26 0.36
N THR A 219 4.15 -10.50 1.65
CA THR A 219 4.52 -11.78 2.29
C THR A 219 3.36 -12.29 3.14
N SER A 220 3.33 -13.60 3.37
CA SER A 220 2.36 -14.25 4.25
C SER A 220 2.91 -15.59 4.74
N GLY A 221 2.45 -16.01 5.91
CA GLY A 221 2.74 -17.30 6.52
C GLY A 221 1.45 -17.92 7.07
N THR A 222 1.43 -19.25 7.13
CA THR A 222 0.42 -20.01 7.89
C THR A 222 1.09 -20.99 8.84
N GLY A 223 0.44 -21.23 9.97
CA GLY A 223 0.84 -22.20 10.98
C GLY A 223 -0.12 -23.38 11.08
N ALA A 224 -0.57 -23.67 12.31
CA ALA A 224 -1.57 -24.70 12.60
C ALA A 224 -3.02 -24.25 12.28
N ALA A 225 -3.25 -22.94 12.26
CA ALA A 225 -4.40 -22.30 11.63
C ALA A 225 -3.96 -21.68 10.29
N ALA A 226 -4.90 -21.48 9.36
CA ALA A 226 -4.60 -21.00 8.03
C ALA A 226 -5.79 -20.28 7.39
N ALA A 227 -5.54 -19.43 6.41
CA ALA A 227 -6.54 -18.88 5.52
C ALA A 227 -5.96 -18.76 4.10
N ASN A 228 -6.82 -18.55 3.10
CA ASN A 228 -6.36 -17.98 1.84
C ASN A 228 -6.07 -16.50 2.10
N HIS A 229 -4.84 -16.08 1.82
CA HIS A 229 -4.44 -14.68 1.92
C HIS A 229 -4.35 -14.09 0.52
N ASP A 230 -5.42 -13.43 0.09
CA ASP A 230 -5.59 -13.00 -1.30
C ASP A 230 -5.41 -11.48 -1.42
N ILE A 231 -4.59 -11.05 -2.38
CA ILE A 231 -4.55 -9.67 -2.88
C ILE A 231 -5.42 -9.60 -4.14
N VAL A 232 -6.36 -8.66 -4.15
CA VAL A 232 -7.36 -8.49 -5.21
C VAL A 232 -6.87 -7.53 -6.29
N ASN A 233 -6.29 -6.41 -5.89
CA ASN A 233 -5.70 -5.40 -6.76
C ASN A 233 -4.59 -4.66 -6.02
N TRP A 234 -3.67 -4.06 -6.76
CA TRP A 234 -2.51 -3.36 -6.21
C TRP A 234 -2.04 -2.23 -7.12
N GLU A 235 -1.79 -1.06 -6.54
CA GLU A 235 -1.06 0.04 -7.15
C GLU A 235 0.08 0.47 -6.22
N PHE A 236 1.28 0.62 -6.78
CA PHE A 236 2.45 1.15 -6.08
C PHE A 236 3.06 2.29 -6.90
N ARG A 237 3.34 3.41 -6.24
CA ARG A 237 4.05 4.57 -6.78
C ARG A 237 5.33 4.74 -5.99
N SER A 238 6.46 4.74 -6.71
CA SER A 238 7.79 5.00 -6.14
C SER A 238 8.01 6.46 -5.71
N THR A 239 6.96 7.26 -5.57
CA THR A 239 7.05 8.64 -5.06
C THR A 239 5.90 8.87 -4.09
N TYR A 240 6.06 9.83 -3.17
CA TYR A 240 4.96 10.24 -2.31
C TYR A 240 3.89 10.95 -3.16
N SER A 241 2.88 10.18 -3.56
CA SER A 241 1.77 10.63 -4.38
C SER A 241 0.54 9.83 -3.95
N PRO A 242 -0.07 10.21 -2.80
CA PRO A 242 -1.15 9.44 -2.21
C PRO A 242 -2.26 9.11 -3.21
N ILE A 243 -2.61 7.83 -3.29
CA ILE A 243 -3.59 7.32 -4.25
C ILE A 243 -4.98 7.58 -3.71
N SER A 244 -5.74 8.48 -4.35
CA SER A 244 -7.15 8.64 -4.02
C SER A 244 -7.92 7.34 -4.28
N GLY A 245 -8.83 7.00 -3.37
CA GLY A 245 -9.84 5.99 -3.64
C GLY A 245 -10.81 6.42 -4.76
N GLY A 246 -11.69 5.51 -5.18
CA GLY A 246 -12.81 5.87 -6.06
C GLY A 246 -13.53 7.10 -5.49
N VAL A 247 -13.76 8.10 -6.33
CA VAL A 247 -14.39 9.36 -5.93
C VAL A 247 -15.70 9.04 -5.18
N PRO A 248 -15.95 9.58 -3.98
CA PRO A 248 -17.25 9.43 -3.33
C PRO A 248 -18.36 9.90 -4.28
N GLU A 249 -19.38 9.07 -4.43
CA GLU A 249 -20.58 9.31 -5.24
C GLU A 249 -21.22 10.71 -5.02
N PRO A 250 -21.95 11.25 -6.01
CA PRO A 250 -22.00 12.66 -6.40
C PRO A 250 -22.87 13.59 -5.53
N ALA A 251 -22.87 13.44 -4.20
CA ALA A 251 -23.43 14.48 -3.33
C ALA A 251 -22.66 15.81 -3.47
N THR A 252 -21.37 15.75 -3.82
CA THR A 252 -20.52 16.94 -3.97
C THR A 252 -20.83 17.75 -5.24
N TRP A 253 -21.24 17.10 -6.33
CA TRP A 253 -21.68 17.79 -7.56
C TRP A 253 -23.11 18.30 -7.46
N ALA A 254 -24.00 17.56 -6.79
CA ALA A 254 -25.38 18.00 -6.55
C ALA A 254 -25.42 19.33 -5.77
N MET A 255 -24.55 19.50 -4.77
CA MET A 255 -24.46 20.76 -4.01
C MET A 255 -23.92 21.94 -4.85
N MET A 256 -23.06 21.69 -5.85
CA MET A 256 -22.59 22.71 -6.78
C MET A 256 -23.66 23.12 -7.81
N ILE A 257 -24.49 22.17 -8.29
CA ILE A 257 -25.59 22.46 -9.22
C ILE A 257 -26.74 23.19 -8.52
N VAL A 258 -27.05 22.82 -7.27
CA VAL A 258 -28.10 23.50 -6.49
C VAL A 258 -27.72 24.97 -6.20
N GLY A 259 -26.44 25.27 -6.00
CA GLY A 259 -25.94 26.64 -5.79
C GLY A 259 -26.17 27.57 -6.99
N PHE A 260 -25.98 27.09 -8.22
CA PHE A 260 -26.24 27.89 -9.44
C PHE A 260 -27.70 27.87 -9.88
N GLY A 261 -28.45 26.79 -9.60
CA GLY A 261 -29.87 26.67 -9.94
C GLY A 261 -30.78 27.63 -9.16
N MET A 262 -30.47 27.93 -7.90
CA MET A 262 -31.25 28.89 -7.10
C MET A 262 -31.08 30.34 -7.56
N VAL A 263 -29.92 30.71 -8.13
CA VAL A 263 -29.68 32.07 -8.62
C VAL A 263 -30.38 32.33 -9.96
N GLY A 264 -30.49 31.32 -10.83
CA GLY A 264 -31.18 31.45 -12.13
C GLY A 264 -32.71 31.47 -12.05
N GLY A 265 -33.30 30.79 -11.05
CA GLY A 265 -34.76 30.69 -10.89
C GLY A 265 -35.45 31.96 -10.38
N LEU A 266 -34.73 32.86 -9.73
CA LEU A 266 -35.28 34.10 -9.14
C LEU A 266 -35.29 35.29 -10.12
N ALA A 267 -34.69 35.17 -11.31
CA ALA A 267 -34.53 36.29 -12.24
C ALA A 267 -35.60 36.36 -13.36
N ARG A 268 -36.61 35.48 -13.39
CA ARG A 268 -37.55 35.40 -14.53
C ARG A 268 -39.02 35.46 -14.16
N ARG A 269 -39.43 36.55 -13.50
CA ARG A 269 -40.84 37.02 -13.51
C ARG A 269 -40.92 38.53 -13.41
N ARG A 270 -40.98 39.21 -14.55
CA ARG A 270 -41.59 40.54 -14.73
C ARG A 270 -41.77 40.83 -16.21
N GLY A 271 -43.01 40.76 -16.70
CA GLY A 271 -43.33 41.07 -18.09
C GLY A 271 -44.72 40.64 -18.52
N ALA A 272 -45.76 41.16 -17.87
CA ALA A 272 -47.10 41.22 -18.46
C ALA A 272 -47.93 42.31 -17.77
N ALA A 273 -47.96 43.50 -18.37
CA ALA A 273 -48.92 44.56 -18.04
C ALA A 273 -49.62 44.99 -19.33
N GLN A 274 -50.89 44.60 -19.41
CA GLN A 274 -52.06 45.24 -20.01
C GLN A 274 -51.85 46.36 -21.06
N ARG A 275 -52.51 46.21 -22.21
CA ARG A 275 -53.23 47.32 -22.86
C ARG A 275 -54.61 46.88 -23.32
N LEU A 276 -55.58 47.69 -22.92
CA LEU A 276 -56.98 47.71 -23.33
C LEU A 276 -57.13 48.26 -24.75
N ALA A 277 -58.02 47.65 -25.54
CA ALA A 277 -59.17 48.26 -26.21
C ALA A 277 -59.98 47.13 -26.87
#